data_AF-A0A2V9KXP1-F1
#
_entry.id   AF-A0A2V9KXP1-F1
#
_cell.length_a   1.000
_cell.length_b   1.000
_cell.length_c   1.000
_cell.angle_alpha   90.00
_cell.angle_beta   90.00
_cell.angle_gamma   90.00
#
_symmetry.space_group_name_H-M   'P 1'
#
loop_
_entity.id
_entity.type
_entity.pdbx_description
1 polymer ?
#
loop_
_entity_poly.entity_id
_entity_poly.type
_entity_poly.pdbx_seq_one_letter_code
_entity_poly.pdbx_strand_id
1 'polypeptide(L)'
;MANKTLFASLREALIPRTDTVNSEYAPAYALAPKQALAQYAATGCFGRTFYATAGEQLTRVLELCDAVDPEFVARVAIYSRTQSFMKDMPALLCAWLSEREPRLHEIVFARVIDNARMLRTYVQILRSGVVGRKSLGSAPKRLVREWLASRNEDALFSSSAGQSPSLSDIVKMVHPKPAGPTREAFYGYMIGRSYEANA
;
A
#
# COMPACT_ATOMS: atom_id res chain seq x y z
N MET A 1 33.57 44.27 -19.83
CA MET A 1 32.94 43.22 -18.99
C MET A 1 33.43 41.87 -19.52
N ALA A 2 33.96 40.98 -18.68
CA ALA A 2 34.49 39.69 -19.15
C ALA A 2 33.34 38.78 -19.65
N ASN A 3 33.57 38.06 -20.75
CA ASN A 3 32.59 37.14 -21.32
C ASN A 3 32.49 35.89 -20.43
N LYS A 4 31.48 35.84 -19.56
CA LYS A 4 31.28 34.76 -18.59
C LYS A 4 31.04 33.40 -19.24
N THR A 5 30.64 33.35 -20.51
CA THR A 5 30.45 32.12 -21.28
C THR A 5 31.79 31.53 -21.74
N LEU A 6 32.78 32.38 -22.05
CA LEU A 6 34.12 31.97 -22.49
C LEU A 6 35.12 31.82 -21.34
N PHE A 7 34.91 32.54 -20.23
CA PHE A 7 35.78 32.54 -19.05
C PHE A 7 35.11 31.91 -17.82
N ALA A 8 34.12 31.03 -18.03
CA ALA A 8 33.51 30.26 -16.96
C ALA A 8 34.57 29.39 -16.28
N SER A 9 34.58 29.38 -14.95
CA SER A 9 35.53 28.54 -14.22
C SER A 9 35.19 27.06 -14.40
N LEU A 10 36.18 26.18 -14.34
CA LEU A 10 35.96 24.71 -14.33
C LEU A 10 34.94 24.29 -13.27
N ARG A 11 34.87 25.03 -12.16
CA ARG A 11 33.89 24.82 -11.09
C ARG A 11 32.45 25.07 -11.54
N GLU A 12 32.19 26.10 -12.35
CA GLU A 12 30.85 26.37 -12.89
C GLU A 12 30.43 25.34 -13.94
N ALA A 13 31.37 24.80 -14.71
CA ALA A 13 31.10 23.72 -15.67
C ALA A 13 30.73 22.39 -14.99
N LEU A 14 31.14 22.19 -13.74
CA LEU A 14 30.89 20.97 -12.97
C LEU A 14 29.60 21.00 -12.13
N ILE A 15 28.94 22.16 -12.02
CA ILE A 15 27.64 22.25 -11.32
C ILE A 15 26.56 21.68 -12.25
N PRO A 16 25.79 20.66 -11.83
CA PRO A 16 24.70 20.12 -12.64
C PRO A 16 23.72 21.23 -13.00
N ARG A 17 23.30 21.26 -14.27
CA ARG A 17 22.23 22.17 -14.68
C ARG A 17 20.88 21.62 -14.18
N THR A 18 19.98 22.51 -13.81
CA THR A 18 18.58 22.16 -13.56
C THR A 18 17.97 21.52 -14.82
N ASP A 19 17.21 20.44 -14.63
CA ASP A 19 16.67 19.60 -15.69
C ASP A 19 15.13 19.50 -15.66
N THR A 20 14.48 20.20 -14.72
CA THR A 20 13.03 20.31 -14.62
C THR A 20 12.62 21.67 -14.03
N VAL A 21 11.31 21.89 -13.89
CA VAL A 21 10.74 22.99 -13.12
C VAL A 21 9.86 22.46 -11.98
N ASN A 22 9.66 23.26 -10.93
CA ASN A 22 8.72 22.97 -9.86
C ASN A 22 7.29 23.41 -10.21
N SER A 23 6.35 23.28 -9.27
CA SER A 23 4.94 23.67 -9.45
C SER A 23 4.70 25.17 -9.66
N GLU A 24 5.70 26.02 -9.40
CA GLU A 24 5.68 27.48 -9.64
C GLU A 24 6.54 27.86 -10.87
N TYR A 25 6.89 26.89 -11.71
CA TYR A 25 7.70 27.07 -12.92
C TYR A 25 9.14 27.56 -12.68
N ALA A 26 9.64 27.47 -11.45
CA ALA A 26 11.03 27.80 -11.13
C ALA A 26 11.97 26.63 -11.46
N PRO A 27 13.22 26.88 -11.91
CA PRO A 27 14.20 25.83 -12.21
C PRO A 27 14.46 24.89 -11.02
N ALA A 28 14.47 23.59 -11.28
CA ALA A 28 14.61 22.55 -10.27
C ALA A 28 15.36 21.30 -10.81
N TYR A 29 15.59 20.32 -9.94
CA TYR A 29 16.20 19.03 -10.29
C TYR A 29 15.17 17.91 -10.18
N ALA A 30 15.07 17.08 -11.21
CA ALA A 30 14.18 15.94 -11.23
C ALA A 30 14.67 14.87 -10.25
N LEU A 31 13.76 14.35 -9.43
CA LEU A 31 14.06 13.20 -8.59
C LEU A 31 14.09 11.94 -9.43
N ALA A 32 15.14 11.13 -9.27
CA ALA A 32 15.17 9.79 -9.85
C ALA A 32 13.97 8.96 -9.35
N PRO A 33 13.38 8.07 -10.16
CA PRO A 33 12.15 7.35 -9.79
C PRO A 33 12.21 6.63 -8.43
N LYS A 34 13.34 5.95 -8.14
CA LYS A 34 13.56 5.29 -6.84
C LYS A 34 13.54 6.27 -5.67
N GLN A 35 14.18 7.43 -5.82
CA GLN A 35 14.21 8.48 -4.80
C GLN A 35 12.83 9.10 -4.62
N ALA A 36 12.14 9.41 -5.71
CA ALA A 36 10.80 10.00 -5.67
C ALA A 36 9.81 9.04 -4.97
N LEU A 37 9.81 7.75 -5.34
CA LEU A 37 8.95 6.75 -4.71
C LEU A 37 9.24 6.62 -3.21
N ALA A 38 10.51 6.57 -2.81
CA ALA A 38 10.89 6.51 -1.41
C ALA A 38 10.42 7.74 -0.62
N GLN A 39 10.52 8.94 -1.21
CA GLN A 39 10.07 10.18 -0.58
C GLN A 39 8.54 10.18 -0.41
N TYR A 40 7.79 9.85 -1.47
CA TYR A 40 6.34 9.68 -1.37
C TYR A 40 5.98 8.64 -0.32
N ALA A 41 6.70 7.53 -0.25
CA ALA A 41 6.34 6.47 0.65
C ALA A 41 6.64 6.77 2.13
N ALA A 42 7.62 7.65 2.39
CA ALA A 42 8.01 8.05 3.73
C ALA A 42 7.14 9.18 4.30
N THR A 43 6.49 9.99 3.47
CA THR A 43 5.76 11.20 3.91
C THR A 43 4.33 11.31 3.38
N GLY A 44 3.97 10.55 2.35
CA GLY A 44 2.69 10.64 1.66
C GLY A 44 1.57 9.84 2.34
N CYS A 45 0.52 10.54 2.75
CA CYS A 45 -0.68 9.97 3.35
C CYS A 45 -1.90 9.96 2.40
N PHE A 46 -1.69 10.14 1.08
CA PHE A 46 -2.76 10.30 0.08
C PHE A 46 -3.84 11.36 0.44
N GLY A 47 -3.44 12.40 1.18
CA GLY A 47 -4.27 13.58 1.41
C GLY A 47 -3.94 14.70 0.42
N ARG A 48 -4.82 15.69 0.27
CA ARG A 48 -4.53 16.90 -0.51
C ARG A 48 -3.35 17.65 0.13
N THR A 49 -2.36 18.02 -0.67
CA THR A 49 -1.27 18.94 -0.30
C THR A 49 -1.50 20.31 -0.96
N PHE A 50 -0.58 21.26 -0.76
CA PHE A 50 -0.67 22.57 -1.39
C PHE A 50 -0.70 22.49 -2.93
N TYR A 51 0.10 21.58 -3.51
CA TYR A 51 0.32 21.49 -4.96
C TYR A 51 -0.32 20.27 -5.64
N ALA A 52 -0.87 19.32 -4.88
CA ALA A 52 -1.41 18.09 -5.46
C ALA A 52 -2.62 17.58 -4.68
N THR A 53 -3.64 17.16 -5.43
CA THR A 53 -4.78 16.41 -4.93
C THR A 53 -4.39 14.99 -4.51
N ALA A 54 -5.28 14.32 -3.78
CA ALA A 54 -5.10 12.91 -3.41
C ALA A 54 -5.01 12.00 -4.65
N GLY A 55 -5.84 12.27 -5.67
CA GLY A 55 -5.88 11.49 -6.92
C GLY A 55 -4.58 11.61 -7.71
N GLU A 56 -4.06 12.83 -7.86
CA GLU A 56 -2.78 13.05 -8.55
C GLU A 56 -1.61 12.35 -7.84
N GLN A 57 -1.60 12.36 -6.50
CA GLN A 57 -0.58 11.63 -5.73
C GLN A 57 -0.70 10.12 -5.92
N LEU A 58 -1.92 9.57 -5.93
CA LEU A 58 -2.13 8.15 -6.19
C LEU A 58 -1.61 7.77 -7.58
N THR A 59 -2.01 8.51 -8.62
CA THR A 59 -1.53 8.30 -9.99
C THR A 59 -0.01 8.37 -10.04
N ARG A 60 0.59 9.39 -9.42
CA ARG A 60 2.03 9.57 -9.42
C ARG A 60 2.78 8.41 -8.75
N VAL A 61 2.26 7.89 -7.63
CA VAL A 61 2.87 6.73 -6.96
C VAL A 61 2.78 5.47 -7.83
N LEU A 62 1.65 5.24 -8.50
CA LEU A 62 1.50 4.09 -9.39
C LEU A 62 2.47 4.16 -10.59
N GLU A 63 2.59 5.34 -11.23
CA GLU A 63 3.60 5.57 -12.28
C GLU A 63 5.02 5.30 -11.79
N LEU A 64 5.36 5.77 -10.58
CA LEU A 64 6.67 5.55 -9.99
C LEU A 64 6.93 4.07 -9.67
N CYS A 65 5.90 3.31 -9.30
CA CYS A 65 6.00 1.86 -9.12
C CYS A 65 6.27 1.15 -10.45
N ASP A 66 5.57 1.54 -11.52
CA ASP A 66 5.78 0.97 -12.86
C ASP A 66 7.17 1.37 -13.45
N ALA A 67 7.80 2.43 -12.96
CA ALA A 67 9.11 2.91 -13.37
C ALA A 67 10.31 2.32 -12.59
N VAL A 68 10.07 1.42 -11.63
CA VAL A 68 11.14 0.82 -10.80
C VAL A 68 10.97 -0.69 -10.65
N ASP A 69 12.04 -1.36 -10.25
CA ASP A 69 12.03 -2.80 -10.02
C ASP A 69 11.02 -3.19 -8.92
N PRO A 70 10.21 -4.25 -9.10
CA PRO A 70 9.28 -4.71 -8.06
C PRO A 70 9.95 -5.03 -6.71
N GLU A 71 11.20 -5.46 -6.73
CA GLU A 71 11.97 -5.69 -5.50
C GLU A 71 12.20 -4.39 -4.71
N PHE A 72 12.42 -3.27 -5.41
CA PHE A 72 12.50 -1.96 -4.77
C PHE A 72 11.15 -1.55 -4.19
N VAL A 73 10.05 -1.74 -4.93
CA VAL A 73 8.69 -1.50 -4.42
C VAL A 73 8.42 -2.30 -3.13
N ALA A 74 8.82 -3.57 -3.10
CA ALA A 74 8.68 -4.43 -1.93
C ALA A 74 9.46 -3.90 -0.72
N ARG A 75 10.72 -3.49 -0.91
CA ARG A 75 11.52 -2.88 0.17
C ARG A 75 10.90 -1.58 0.69
N VAL A 76 10.40 -0.73 -0.20
CA VAL A 76 9.73 0.53 0.17
C VAL A 76 8.42 0.27 0.91
N ALA A 77 7.64 -0.75 0.53
CA ALA A 77 6.43 -1.15 1.24
C ALA A 77 6.73 -1.56 2.69
N ILE A 78 7.77 -2.38 2.90
CA ILE A 78 8.18 -2.79 4.26
C ILE A 78 8.73 -1.59 5.03
N TYR A 79 9.57 -0.76 4.42
CA TYR A 79 10.13 0.42 5.07
C TYR A 79 9.05 1.41 5.51
N SER A 80 8.13 1.75 4.62
CA SER A 80 7.06 2.71 4.92
C SER A 80 6.14 2.23 6.05
N ARG A 81 5.93 0.91 6.19
CA ARG A 81 5.19 0.35 7.33
C ARG A 81 6.01 0.39 8.63
N THR A 82 7.26 -0.06 8.58
CA THR A 82 8.06 -0.35 9.79
C THR A 82 8.82 0.84 10.34
N GLN A 83 9.22 1.80 9.49
CA GLN A 83 10.04 2.96 9.85
C GLN A 83 9.26 4.27 9.74
N SER A 84 8.42 4.42 8.72
CA SER A 84 7.59 5.62 8.54
C SER A 84 6.19 5.49 9.16
N PHE A 85 5.84 4.30 9.67
CA PHE A 85 4.56 4.01 10.34
C PHE A 85 3.30 4.33 9.51
N MET A 86 3.43 4.27 8.18
CA MET A 86 2.35 4.54 7.25
C MET A 86 1.30 3.41 7.22
N LYS A 87 0.11 3.71 6.68
CA LYS A 87 -0.98 2.74 6.47
C LYS A 87 -1.31 2.55 5.00
N ASP A 88 -1.84 3.59 4.35
CA ASP A 88 -2.42 3.45 3.02
C ASP A 88 -1.34 3.22 1.95
N MET A 89 -0.20 3.88 2.08
CA MET A 89 0.96 3.68 1.21
C MET A 89 1.48 2.24 1.20
N PRO A 90 1.91 1.65 2.33
CA PRO A 90 2.41 0.27 2.30
C PRO A 90 1.33 -0.74 1.86
N ALA A 91 0.05 -0.50 2.18
CA ALA A 91 -1.05 -1.33 1.67
C ALA A 91 -1.20 -1.22 0.15
N LEU A 92 -1.05 -0.02 -0.43
CA LEU A 92 -1.10 0.19 -1.88
C LEU A 92 0.06 -0.53 -2.57
N LEU A 93 1.28 -0.37 -2.08
CA LEU A 93 2.46 -1.02 -2.66
C LEU A 93 2.35 -2.54 -2.57
N CYS A 94 1.83 -3.07 -1.47
CA CYS A 94 1.49 -4.48 -1.32
C CYS A 94 0.45 -4.94 -2.35
N ALA A 95 -0.62 -4.16 -2.56
CA ALA A 95 -1.67 -4.47 -3.54
C ALA A 95 -1.17 -4.41 -4.98
N TRP A 96 -0.32 -3.44 -5.32
CA TRP A 96 0.30 -3.32 -6.63
C TRP A 96 1.17 -4.56 -6.97
N LEU A 97 1.91 -5.09 -6.00
CA LEU A 97 2.71 -6.31 -6.15
C LEU A 97 1.85 -7.54 -6.43
N SER A 98 0.59 -7.57 -5.98
CA SER A 98 -0.26 -8.75 -6.07
C SER A 98 -0.56 -9.22 -7.49
N GLU A 99 -0.51 -8.31 -8.46
CA GLU A 99 -0.71 -8.61 -9.88
C GLU A 99 0.58 -8.85 -10.65
N ARG A 100 1.71 -8.36 -10.12
CA ARG A 100 2.96 -8.24 -10.86
C ARG A 100 4.03 -9.22 -10.38
N GLU A 101 4.16 -9.38 -9.07
CA GLU A 101 5.17 -10.26 -8.46
C GLU A 101 4.58 -11.03 -7.27
N PRO A 102 3.89 -12.16 -7.52
CA PRO A 102 3.23 -12.93 -6.47
C PRO A 102 4.15 -13.36 -5.32
N ARG A 103 5.41 -13.70 -5.62
CA ARG A 103 6.38 -14.12 -4.59
C ARG A 103 6.72 -12.98 -3.62
N LEU A 104 7.00 -11.79 -4.15
CA LEU A 104 7.27 -10.62 -3.32
C LEU A 104 6.03 -10.15 -2.58
N HIS A 105 4.87 -10.21 -3.24
CA HIS A 105 3.59 -9.88 -2.63
C HIS A 105 3.33 -10.69 -1.35
N GLU A 106 3.57 -12.01 -1.36
CA GLU A 106 3.40 -12.85 -0.16
C GLU A 106 4.32 -12.43 1.00
N ILE A 107 5.59 -12.15 0.71
CA ILE A 107 6.57 -11.69 1.69
C ILE A 107 6.17 -10.33 2.28
N VAL A 108 5.77 -9.40 1.42
CA VAL A 108 5.37 -8.04 1.82
C VAL A 108 4.08 -8.09 2.62
N PHE A 109 3.08 -8.88 2.19
CA PHE A 109 1.80 -9.02 2.88
C PHE A 109 2.00 -9.45 4.34
N ALA A 110 2.84 -10.46 4.57
CA ALA A 110 3.12 -10.96 5.93
C ALA A 110 3.77 -9.91 6.85
N ARG A 111 4.52 -8.95 6.29
CA ARG A 111 5.20 -7.89 7.03
C ARG A 111 4.36 -6.62 7.18
N VAL A 112 3.53 -6.32 6.19
CA VAL A 112 2.80 -5.05 6.07
C VAL A 112 1.38 -5.13 6.63
N ILE A 113 0.71 -6.25 6.42
CA ILE A 113 -0.69 -6.46 6.82
C ILE A 113 -0.72 -7.08 8.21
N ASP A 114 -0.28 -6.31 9.20
CA ASP A 114 -0.07 -6.78 10.58
C ASP A 114 -1.35 -6.76 11.45
N ASN A 115 -2.31 -5.89 11.15
CA ASN A 115 -3.55 -5.71 11.93
C ASN A 115 -4.79 -5.58 11.04
N ALA A 116 -5.98 -5.65 11.67
CA ALA A 116 -7.26 -5.62 10.97
C ALA A 116 -7.52 -4.30 10.23
N ARG A 117 -6.92 -3.19 10.66
CA ARG A 117 -6.99 -1.93 9.91
C ARG A 117 -6.24 -2.06 8.58
N MET A 118 -4.99 -2.53 8.62
CA MET A 118 -4.19 -2.73 7.41
C MET A 118 -4.85 -3.72 6.45
N LEU A 119 -5.45 -4.80 6.99
CA LEU A 119 -6.20 -5.77 6.18
C LEU A 119 -7.36 -5.11 5.43
N ARG A 120 -8.16 -4.28 6.11
CA ARG A 120 -9.28 -3.56 5.50
C ARG A 120 -8.81 -2.57 4.44
N THR A 121 -7.77 -1.78 4.73
CA THR A 121 -7.18 -0.86 3.76
C THR A 121 -6.73 -1.61 2.50
N TYR A 122 -6.00 -2.71 2.67
CA TYR A 122 -5.55 -3.54 1.56
C TYR A 122 -6.71 -4.13 0.74
N VAL A 123 -7.72 -4.71 1.39
CA VAL A 123 -8.91 -5.22 0.70
C VAL A 123 -9.66 -4.11 -0.02
N GLN A 124 -9.77 -2.92 0.57
CA GLN A 124 -10.44 -1.78 -0.06
C GLN A 124 -9.71 -1.32 -1.32
N ILE A 125 -8.38 -1.28 -1.31
CA ILE A 125 -7.54 -0.94 -2.47
C ILE A 125 -7.72 -1.97 -3.60
N LEU A 126 -7.76 -3.26 -3.29
CA LEU A 126 -8.03 -4.28 -4.32
C LEU A 126 -9.44 -4.13 -4.92
N ARG A 127 -10.43 -3.79 -4.09
CA ARG A 127 -11.82 -3.66 -4.55
C ARG A 127 -12.11 -2.40 -5.33
N SER A 128 -11.33 -1.33 -5.12
CA SER A 128 -11.46 -0.11 -5.91
C SER A 128 -10.97 -0.32 -7.35
N GLY A 129 -10.04 -1.27 -7.55
CA GLY A 129 -9.46 -1.58 -8.85
C GLY A 129 -8.34 -0.63 -9.27
N VAL A 130 -7.86 0.25 -8.38
CA VAL A 130 -6.84 1.25 -8.75
C VAL A 130 -5.51 0.63 -9.16
N VAL A 131 -5.25 -0.63 -8.74
CA VAL A 131 -4.02 -1.36 -9.04
C VAL A 131 -4.12 -2.27 -10.27
N GLY A 132 -5.29 -2.31 -10.94
CA GLY A 132 -5.54 -3.07 -12.17
C GLY A 132 -6.82 -3.90 -12.12
N ARG A 133 -6.95 -4.80 -11.13
CA ARG A 133 -8.08 -5.71 -10.96
C ARG A 133 -9.04 -5.20 -9.90
N LYS A 134 -10.33 -5.16 -10.24
CA LYS A 134 -11.43 -4.82 -9.33
C LYS A 134 -11.98 -6.04 -8.57
N SER A 135 -11.11 -6.87 -8.00
CA SER A 135 -11.47 -8.08 -7.24
C SER A 135 -10.27 -8.68 -6.50
N LEU A 136 -10.55 -9.58 -5.52
CA LEU A 136 -9.50 -10.38 -4.90
C LEU A 136 -9.18 -11.57 -5.80
N GLY A 137 -8.00 -11.56 -6.41
CA GLY A 137 -7.45 -12.74 -7.10
C GLY A 137 -7.17 -13.91 -6.16
N SER A 138 -6.81 -15.07 -6.70
CA SER A 138 -6.58 -16.30 -5.93
C SER A 138 -5.54 -16.12 -4.82
N ALA A 139 -4.40 -15.47 -5.11
CA ALA A 139 -3.33 -15.24 -4.13
C ALA A 139 -3.74 -14.26 -3.02
N PRO A 140 -4.24 -13.03 -3.30
CA PRO A 140 -4.79 -12.16 -2.27
C PRO A 140 -5.88 -12.81 -1.41
N LYS A 141 -6.82 -13.55 -2.03
CA LYS A 141 -7.90 -14.22 -1.31
C LYS A 141 -7.36 -15.29 -0.36
N ARG A 142 -6.36 -16.06 -0.80
CA ARG A 142 -5.67 -17.06 0.04
C ARG A 142 -4.97 -16.40 1.23
N LEU A 143 -4.18 -15.36 1.02
CA LEU A 143 -3.46 -14.65 2.08
C LEU A 143 -4.40 -14.04 3.11
N VAL A 144 -5.53 -13.47 2.70
CA VAL A 144 -6.54 -12.94 3.62
C VAL A 144 -7.16 -14.06 4.47
N ARG A 145 -7.41 -15.25 3.89
CA ARG A 145 -7.89 -16.41 4.67
C ARG A 145 -6.86 -16.88 5.70
N GLU A 146 -5.60 -16.98 5.29
CA GLU A 146 -4.50 -17.37 6.18
C GLU A 146 -4.33 -16.37 7.32
N TRP A 147 -4.44 -15.07 7.01
CA TRP A 147 -4.40 -14.00 8.01
C TRP A 147 -5.51 -14.14 9.06
N LEU A 148 -6.73 -14.50 8.62
CA LEU A 148 -7.87 -14.73 9.53
C LEU A 148 -7.68 -16.01 10.35
N ALA A 149 -7.15 -17.07 9.74
CA ALA A 149 -6.91 -18.35 10.39
C ALA A 149 -5.77 -18.28 11.43
N SER A 150 -4.78 -17.41 11.24
CA SER A 150 -3.64 -17.27 12.14
C SER A 150 -3.94 -16.50 13.43
N ARG A 151 -5.19 -16.09 13.67
CA ARG A 151 -5.60 -15.23 14.78
C ARG A 151 -6.76 -15.87 15.54
N ASN A 152 -6.73 -15.81 16.87
CA ASN A 152 -7.84 -16.28 17.69
C ASN A 152 -9.06 -15.36 17.59
N GLU A 153 -10.19 -15.87 18.06
CA GLU A 153 -11.51 -15.24 18.01
C GLU A 153 -11.52 -13.93 18.79
N ASP A 154 -10.91 -13.88 19.98
CA ASP A 154 -10.81 -12.66 20.80
C ASP A 154 -10.04 -11.53 20.11
N ALA A 155 -8.92 -11.86 19.47
CA ALA A 155 -8.13 -10.90 18.69
C ALA A 155 -8.92 -10.39 17.47
N LEU A 156 -9.67 -11.27 16.80
CA LEU A 156 -10.53 -10.85 15.68
C LEU A 156 -11.70 -10.00 16.16
N PHE A 157 -12.32 -10.35 17.30
CA PHE A 157 -13.45 -9.62 17.87
C PHE A 157 -13.03 -8.21 18.32
N SER A 158 -11.96 -8.11 19.12
CA SER A 158 -11.43 -6.83 19.58
C SER A 158 -10.97 -5.91 18.45
N SER A 159 -10.53 -6.49 17.32
CA SER A 159 -10.09 -5.74 16.13
C SER A 159 -11.17 -5.57 15.05
N SER A 160 -12.40 -6.02 15.31
CA SER A 160 -13.52 -5.95 14.36
C SER A 160 -14.03 -4.53 14.11
N ALA A 161 -13.68 -3.57 14.98
CA ALA A 161 -14.15 -2.20 14.92
C ALA A 161 -13.74 -1.48 13.62
N GLY A 162 -14.75 -0.92 12.94
CA GLY A 162 -14.67 -0.04 11.77
C GLY A 162 -15.15 -0.69 10.47
N GLN A 163 -15.16 0.10 9.39
CA GLN A 163 -16.01 -0.16 8.23
C GLN A 163 -15.28 0.06 6.89
N SER A 164 -15.96 -0.21 5.78
CA SER A 164 -15.54 0.07 4.41
C SER A 164 -14.20 -0.55 3.95
N PRO A 165 -14.06 -1.90 3.93
CA PRO A 165 -15.04 -2.91 4.32
C PRO A 165 -14.99 -3.24 5.84
N SER A 166 -16.08 -3.75 6.40
CA SER A 166 -16.05 -4.34 7.75
C SER A 166 -15.34 -5.69 7.74
N LEU A 167 -14.93 -6.18 8.92
CA LEU A 167 -14.37 -7.53 9.03
C LEU A 167 -15.40 -8.61 8.61
N SER A 168 -16.69 -8.38 8.87
CA SER A 168 -17.79 -9.24 8.40
C SER A 168 -17.91 -9.27 6.88
N ASP A 169 -17.74 -8.13 6.20
CA ASP A 169 -17.70 -8.08 4.74
C ASP A 169 -16.50 -8.88 4.20
N ILE A 170 -15.34 -8.77 4.85
CA ILE A 170 -14.15 -9.55 4.47
C ILE A 170 -14.42 -11.05 4.60
N VAL A 171 -15.01 -11.49 5.71
CA VAL A 171 -15.39 -12.91 5.91
C VAL A 171 -16.36 -13.37 4.82
N LYS A 172 -17.39 -12.57 4.51
CA LYS A 172 -18.34 -12.85 3.41
C LYS A 172 -17.65 -12.93 2.05
N MET A 173 -16.64 -12.09 1.78
CA MET A 173 -15.94 -12.08 0.50
C MET A 173 -14.98 -13.26 0.33
N VAL A 174 -14.24 -13.62 1.38
CA VAL A 174 -13.20 -14.65 1.26
C VAL A 174 -13.69 -16.04 1.57
N HIS A 175 -14.81 -16.20 2.27
CA HIS A 175 -15.35 -17.49 2.70
C HIS A 175 -14.27 -18.36 3.35
N PRO A 176 -13.70 -17.95 4.50
CA PRO A 176 -12.71 -18.76 5.20
C PRO A 176 -13.36 -20.05 5.71
N LYS A 177 -12.63 -21.18 5.63
CA LYS A 177 -13.07 -22.44 6.24
C LYS A 177 -12.83 -22.35 7.75
N PRO A 178 -13.84 -22.55 8.61
CA PRO A 178 -13.64 -22.62 10.04
C PRO A 178 -12.69 -23.77 10.42
N ALA A 179 -11.84 -23.55 11.43
CA ALA A 179 -10.94 -24.59 11.93
C ALA A 179 -11.64 -25.58 12.88
N GLY A 180 -12.78 -25.21 13.45
CA GLY A 180 -13.57 -26.01 14.38
C GLY A 180 -14.87 -25.31 14.79
N PRO A 181 -15.65 -25.92 15.70
CA PRO A 181 -16.98 -25.44 16.08
C PRO A 181 -17.00 -24.00 16.61
N THR A 182 -16.07 -23.64 17.52
CA THR A 182 -15.97 -22.28 18.06
C THR A 182 -15.73 -21.23 16.97
N ARG A 183 -14.83 -21.52 16.00
CA ARG A 183 -14.56 -20.62 14.87
C ARG A 183 -15.76 -20.51 13.93
N GLU A 184 -16.48 -21.61 13.74
CA GLU A 184 -17.70 -21.66 12.93
C GLU A 184 -18.79 -20.79 13.55
N ALA A 185 -19.01 -20.92 14.86
CA ALA A 185 -19.93 -20.09 15.62
C ALA A 185 -19.54 -18.60 15.56
N PHE A 186 -18.25 -18.29 15.73
CA PHE A 186 -17.72 -16.94 15.61
C PHE A 186 -18.00 -16.32 14.23
N TYR A 187 -17.69 -17.03 13.15
CA TYR A 187 -17.99 -16.53 11.80
C TYR A 187 -19.49 -16.41 11.56
N GLY A 188 -20.30 -17.35 12.06
CA GLY A 188 -21.76 -17.30 12.02
C GLY A 188 -22.32 -16.02 12.67
N TYR A 189 -21.90 -15.75 13.91
CA TYR A 189 -22.20 -14.53 14.64
C TYR A 189 -21.81 -13.27 13.84
N MET A 190 -20.56 -13.21 13.36
CA MET A 190 -20.05 -12.05 12.63
C MET A 190 -20.85 -11.70 11.38
N ILE A 191 -21.33 -12.70 10.64
CA ILE A 191 -22.02 -12.50 9.37
C ILE A 191 -23.54 -12.54 9.48
N GLY A 192 -24.08 -12.69 10.69
CA GLY A 192 -25.53 -12.70 10.97
C GLY A 192 -26.23 -14.00 10.56
N ARG A 193 -25.55 -15.15 10.62
CA ARG A 193 -26.14 -16.48 10.43
C ARG A 193 -26.44 -17.14 11.78
N SER A 194 -27.29 -18.17 11.80
CA SER A 194 -27.48 -19.01 12.98
C SER A 194 -26.15 -19.62 13.43
N TYR A 195 -25.91 -19.65 14.74
CA TYR A 195 -24.70 -20.18 15.35
C TYR A 195 -25.00 -20.84 16.69
N GLU A 196 -24.13 -21.78 17.09
CA GLU A 196 -24.16 -22.44 18.39
C GLU A 196 -23.40 -21.57 19.41
N ALA A 197 -24.12 -20.93 20.34
CA ALA A 197 -23.52 -19.98 21.28
C ALA A 197 -22.59 -20.63 22.33
N ASN A 198 -22.69 -21.95 22.52
CA ASN A 198 -21.93 -22.73 23.51
C ASN A 198 -20.87 -23.66 22.88
N ALA A 199 -20.42 -23.35 21.66
CA ALA A 199 -19.55 -24.20 20.83
C ALA A 199 -18.05 -24.16 21.19
#